data_AF-A0A0T0MFZ4-F1
#
_entry.id   AF-A0A0T0MFZ4-F1
#
_cell.length_a   1.000
_cell.length_b   1.000
_cell.length_c   1.000
_cell.angle_alpha   90.00
_cell.angle_beta   90.00
_cell.angle_gamma   90.00
#
_symmetry.space_group_name_H-M   'P 1'
#
loop_
_entity.id
_entity.type
_entity.pdbx_description
1 polymer ?
#
loop_
_entity_poly.entity_id
_entity_poly.type
_entity_poly.pdbx_seq_one_letter_code
_entity_poly.pdbx_strand_id
1 'polypeptide(L)'
;MTTPESPTTTLPVPDESPVTKADAKRLAREAKAVTKANRNWFLRHKVLTGIGTVAALAVVWNIAGGGGSNDETADATNAPAAAVVVEDAPAAAVEEAPVEEAPAGLTGGDYIVGTDIAPGQYRASVEASFFDLCSVSQKNGEDILDIRTATEGSVIFTVQDIPGSVASFDGCTDIVSTTQVPGTAPAQLGNGDWLVGTELTAGQYSAAVDTDALIPLAMVSQSNGTDILDLTTGDTGNVVFTVQDVPGSVVSFSGVKDIQKVG
;
A
#
# COMPACT_ATOMS: atom_id res chain seq x y z
N MET A 1 26.50 16.57 44.60
CA MET A 1 26.50 16.04 43.22
C MET A 1 26.17 17.20 42.31
N THR A 2 27.17 17.70 41.58
CA THR A 2 27.09 18.87 40.72
C THR A 2 26.76 18.43 39.30
N THR A 3 25.64 18.89 38.76
CA THR A 3 25.18 18.63 37.39
C THR A 3 26.09 19.34 36.38
N PRO A 4 26.60 18.67 35.33
CA PRO A 4 27.36 19.33 34.27
C PRO A 4 26.43 20.08 33.30
N GLU A 5 26.74 21.36 33.05
CA GLU A 5 26.08 22.18 32.02
C GLU A 5 26.48 21.71 30.61
N SER A 6 25.49 21.58 29.72
CA SER A 6 25.73 21.21 28.31
C SER A 6 26.13 22.44 27.47
N PRO A 7 27.09 22.31 26.55
CA PRO A 7 27.54 23.42 25.71
C PRO A 7 26.49 23.81 24.67
N THR A 8 26.10 25.08 24.66
CA THR A 8 25.27 25.70 23.61
C THR A 8 26.07 25.75 22.29
N THR A 9 25.72 24.89 21.34
CA THR A 9 26.23 24.98 19.96
C THR A 9 25.42 26.02 19.19
N THR A 10 26.00 27.21 19.01
CA THR A 10 25.46 28.24 18.11
C THR A 10 25.69 27.80 16.66
N LEU A 11 24.61 27.47 15.94
CA LEU A 11 24.68 27.15 14.52
C LEU A 11 25.10 28.39 13.72
N PRO A 12 26.01 28.27 12.74
CA PRO A 12 26.39 29.37 11.87
C PRO A 12 25.18 29.80 11.03
N VAL A 13 24.89 31.09 11.06
CA VAL A 13 23.87 31.72 10.20
C VAL A 13 24.36 31.59 8.75
N PRO A 14 23.57 31.01 7.83
CA PRO A 14 23.96 30.91 6.43
C PRO A 14 24.15 32.31 5.84
N ASP A 15 25.31 32.52 5.24
CA ASP A 15 25.69 33.78 4.62
C ASP A 15 24.83 34.00 3.36
N GLU A 16 23.81 34.87 3.46
CA GLU A 16 22.94 35.27 2.34
C GLU A 16 23.74 36.16 1.36
N SER A 17 24.64 35.54 0.61
CA SER A 17 25.27 36.21 -0.52
C SER A 17 24.21 36.55 -1.59
N PRO A 18 24.17 37.78 -2.12
CA PRO A 18 23.16 38.16 -3.11
C PRO A 18 23.32 37.35 -4.39
N VAL A 19 22.28 36.55 -4.70
CA VAL A 19 22.23 35.71 -5.90
C VAL A 19 22.39 36.60 -7.13
N THR A 20 23.50 36.45 -7.84
CA THR A 20 23.76 37.27 -9.02
C THR A 20 22.81 36.86 -10.15
N LYS A 21 22.55 37.76 -11.11
CA LYS A 21 21.75 37.42 -12.31
C LYS A 21 22.33 36.24 -13.10
N ALA A 22 23.64 35.99 -12.98
CA ALA A 22 24.30 34.84 -13.59
C ALA A 22 23.92 33.53 -12.89
N ASP A 23 23.86 33.53 -11.55
CA ASP A 23 23.46 32.38 -10.75
C ASP A 23 21.98 32.03 -10.97
N ALA A 24 21.09 33.03 -11.02
CA ALA A 24 19.69 32.82 -11.34
C ALA A 24 19.49 32.17 -12.74
N LYS A 25 20.30 32.56 -13.73
CA LYS A 25 20.26 31.98 -15.07
C LYS A 25 20.84 30.56 -15.12
N ARG A 26 21.84 30.24 -14.30
CA ARG A 26 22.38 28.89 -14.16
C ARG A 26 21.34 27.96 -13.52
N LEU A 27 20.76 28.37 -12.40
CA LEU A 27 19.70 27.61 -11.70
C LEU A 27 18.48 27.37 -12.61
N ALA A 28 18.06 28.36 -13.39
CA ALA A 28 16.96 28.19 -14.34
C ALA A 28 17.28 27.21 -15.49
N ARG A 29 18.55 27.05 -15.88
CA ARG A 29 18.98 26.05 -16.88
C ARG A 29 19.07 24.66 -16.28
N GLU A 30 19.56 24.55 -15.05
CA GLU A 30 19.63 23.30 -14.30
C GLU A 30 18.23 22.75 -14.01
N ALA A 31 17.30 23.61 -13.54
CA ALA A 31 15.90 23.24 -13.33
C ALA A 31 15.23 22.72 -14.60
N LYS A 32 15.47 23.35 -15.77
CA LYS A 32 14.95 22.91 -17.07
C LYS A 32 15.59 21.60 -17.56
N ALA A 33 16.84 21.33 -17.22
CA ALA A 33 17.51 20.08 -17.56
C ALA A 33 16.94 18.91 -16.73
N VAL A 34 16.69 19.12 -15.44
CA VAL A 34 16.08 18.12 -14.54
C VAL A 34 14.65 17.76 -14.99
N THR A 35 13.83 18.75 -15.35
CA THR A 35 12.46 18.47 -15.85
C THR A 35 12.46 17.66 -17.15
N LYS A 36 13.42 17.91 -18.05
CA LYS A 36 13.56 17.14 -19.30
C LYS A 36 14.04 15.70 -19.05
N ALA A 37 14.89 15.51 -18.04
CA ALA A 37 15.38 14.19 -17.65
C ALA A 37 14.24 13.33 -17.04
N ASN A 38 13.43 13.89 -16.14
CA ASN A 38 12.30 13.16 -15.53
C ASN A 38 11.25 12.74 -16.56
N ARG A 39 10.96 13.58 -17.57
CA ARG A 39 9.95 13.23 -18.59
C ARG A 39 10.34 12.02 -19.46
N ASN A 40 11.63 11.76 -19.63
CA ASN A 40 12.12 10.59 -20.37
C ASN A 40 12.11 9.32 -19.52
N TRP A 41 12.13 9.44 -18.19
CA TRP A 41 12.02 8.30 -17.27
C TRP A 41 10.60 7.70 -17.32
N PHE A 42 9.56 8.54 -17.23
CA PHE A 42 8.16 8.09 -17.31
C PHE A 42 7.78 7.51 -18.68
N LEU A 43 8.32 8.05 -19.78
CA LEU A 43 8.03 7.52 -21.12
C LEU A 43 8.61 6.11 -21.34
N ARG A 44 9.75 5.80 -20.71
CA ARG A 44 10.35 4.45 -20.74
C ARG A 44 9.57 3.47 -19.87
N HIS A 45 9.02 3.94 -18.75
CA HIS A 45 8.20 3.10 -17.88
C HIS A 45 6.85 2.76 -18.55
N LYS A 46 6.16 3.73 -19.15
CA LYS A 46 4.89 3.51 -19.87
C LYS A 46 5.00 2.50 -21.03
N VAL A 47 6.14 2.44 -21.72
CA VAL A 47 6.36 1.45 -22.80
C VAL A 47 6.55 0.04 -22.25
N LEU A 48 7.17 -0.12 -21.07
CA LEU A 48 7.34 -1.43 -20.44
C LEU A 48 6.02 -1.98 -19.88
N THR A 49 5.20 -1.13 -19.25
CA THR A 49 3.90 -1.56 -18.71
C THR A 49 2.93 -1.96 -19.82
N GLY A 50 2.90 -1.22 -20.94
CA GLY A 50 2.02 -1.53 -22.07
C GLY A 50 2.38 -2.83 -22.83
N ILE A 51 3.66 -3.19 -22.91
CA ILE A 51 4.09 -4.45 -23.53
C ILE A 51 3.72 -5.65 -22.65
N GLY A 52 3.79 -5.51 -21.32
CA GLY A 52 3.38 -6.56 -20.38
C GLY A 52 1.89 -6.91 -20.47
N THR A 53 1.02 -5.91 -20.62
CA THR A 53 -0.43 -6.13 -20.71
C THR A 53 -0.83 -6.86 -22.01
N VAL A 54 -0.16 -6.58 -23.13
CA VAL A 54 -0.42 -7.26 -24.41
C VAL A 54 0.04 -8.72 -24.39
N ALA A 55 1.16 -9.02 -23.71
CA ALA A 55 1.63 -10.39 -23.55
C ALA A 55 0.68 -11.24 -22.68
N ALA A 56 0.14 -10.67 -21.60
CA ALA A 56 -0.82 -11.35 -20.73
C ALA A 56 -2.13 -11.69 -21.47
N LEU A 57 -2.65 -10.78 -22.31
CA LEU A 57 -3.86 -11.00 -23.10
C LEU A 57 -3.70 -12.12 -24.15
N ALA A 58 -2.49 -12.35 -24.68
CA ALA A 58 -2.23 -13.42 -25.65
C ALA A 58 -2.26 -14.83 -25.02
N VAL A 59 -1.97 -14.95 -23.72
CA VAL A 59 -2.00 -16.23 -22.99
C VAL A 59 -3.45 -16.68 -22.73
N VAL A 60 -4.36 -15.74 -22.45
CA VAL A 60 -5.76 -16.04 -22.13
C VAL A 60 -6.51 -16.66 -23.32
N TRP A 61 -6.14 -16.36 -24.57
CA TRP A 61 -6.76 -16.96 -25.75
C TRP A 61 -6.43 -18.44 -25.98
N ASN A 62 -5.41 -19.00 -25.31
CA ASN A 62 -5.02 -20.40 -25.50
C ASN A 62 -5.69 -21.37 -24.50
N ILE A 63 -6.35 -20.87 -23.45
CA ILE A 63 -6.90 -21.72 -22.37
C ILE A 63 -8.40 -22.03 -22.57
N ALA A 64 -9.12 -21.32 -23.43
CA ALA A 64 -10.57 -21.48 -23.63
C ALA A 64 -10.99 -22.68 -24.52
N GLY A 65 -10.08 -23.62 -24.84
CA GLY A 65 -10.35 -24.74 -25.75
C GLY A 65 -10.01 -26.11 -25.17
N GLY A 66 -10.78 -26.61 -24.21
CA GLY A 66 -10.60 -27.98 -23.72
C GLY A 66 -11.57 -28.38 -22.61
N GLY A 67 -12.75 -28.85 -22.98
CA GLY A 67 -13.75 -29.39 -22.07
C GLY A 67 -13.51 -30.85 -21.69
N GLY A 68 -14.14 -31.29 -20.60
CA GLY A 68 -14.20 -32.70 -20.20
C GLY A 68 -14.83 -32.90 -18.83
N SER A 69 -16.10 -33.28 -18.82
CA SER A 69 -16.96 -33.61 -17.67
C SER A 69 -16.46 -34.82 -16.87
N ASN A 70 -16.73 -34.86 -15.56
CA ASN A 70 -17.28 -36.05 -14.91
C ASN A 70 -17.94 -35.75 -13.56
N ASP A 71 -19.03 -36.48 -13.37
CA ASP A 71 -20.07 -36.47 -12.35
C ASP A 71 -19.72 -37.50 -11.26
N GLU A 72 -19.94 -37.21 -9.97
CA GLU A 72 -20.23 -38.25 -8.97
C GLU A 72 -20.88 -37.69 -7.70
N THR A 73 -21.68 -38.56 -7.07
CA THR A 73 -22.92 -38.30 -6.33
C THR A 73 -22.80 -38.71 -4.84
N ALA A 74 -23.69 -38.17 -4.00
CA ALA A 74 -24.16 -38.65 -2.66
C ALA A 74 -23.16 -38.53 -1.49
N ASP A 75 -23.54 -38.32 -0.22
CA ASP A 75 -24.79 -38.69 0.48
C ASP A 75 -24.99 -37.82 1.75
N ALA A 76 -26.21 -37.92 2.31
CA ALA A 76 -26.81 -37.17 3.40
C ALA A 76 -26.22 -37.44 4.81
N THR A 77 -26.59 -36.61 5.82
CA THR A 77 -27.26 -37.05 7.07
C THR A 77 -27.60 -35.86 8.01
N ASN A 78 -28.83 -35.89 8.55
CA ASN A 78 -29.48 -35.03 9.54
C ASN A 78 -28.86 -35.05 10.96
N ALA A 79 -29.01 -33.96 11.74
CA ALA A 79 -29.91 -33.87 12.92
C ALA A 79 -29.60 -32.66 13.85
N PRO A 80 -30.58 -32.15 14.64
CA PRO A 80 -30.53 -30.82 15.27
C PRO A 80 -30.42 -30.80 16.82
N ALA A 81 -30.37 -29.57 17.35
CA ALA A 81 -30.79 -29.09 18.68
C ALA A 81 -29.75 -28.99 19.81
N ALA A 82 -29.57 -27.79 20.35
CA ALA A 82 -29.98 -27.46 21.73
C ALA A 82 -29.83 -25.95 21.99
N ALA A 83 -30.94 -25.31 22.37
CA ALA A 83 -30.98 -23.97 22.94
C ALA A 83 -30.59 -24.04 24.42
N VAL A 84 -29.84 -23.04 24.90
CA VAL A 84 -29.66 -22.80 26.34
C VAL A 84 -30.14 -21.39 26.64
N VAL A 85 -31.17 -21.34 27.50
CA VAL A 85 -31.73 -20.14 28.13
C VAL A 85 -31.04 -20.00 29.49
N VAL A 86 -30.44 -18.84 29.77
CA VAL A 86 -30.06 -18.36 31.11
C VAL A 86 -30.38 -16.87 31.09
N GLU A 87 -31.54 -16.47 31.60
CA GLU A 87 -31.86 -16.08 32.98
C GLU A 87 -31.35 -14.69 33.36
N ASP A 88 -32.33 -13.93 33.81
CA ASP A 88 -32.49 -12.48 33.96
C ASP A 88 -31.67 -11.93 35.14
N ALA A 89 -30.91 -10.85 34.90
CA ALA A 89 -30.23 -10.09 35.95
C ALA A 89 -30.47 -8.59 35.72
N PRO A 90 -30.81 -7.81 36.77
CA PRO A 90 -31.33 -6.46 36.60
C PRO A 90 -30.24 -5.49 36.15
N ALA A 91 -30.45 -4.89 34.98
CA ALA A 91 -29.60 -3.88 34.39
C ALA A 91 -29.63 -2.60 35.24
N ALA A 92 -28.50 -2.27 35.86
CA ALA A 92 -28.21 -0.92 36.31
C ALA A 92 -28.12 -0.02 35.06
N ALA A 93 -28.89 1.05 35.06
CA ALA A 93 -28.85 2.08 34.02
C ALA A 93 -27.46 2.74 34.03
N VAL A 94 -26.59 2.27 33.14
CA VAL A 94 -25.37 2.97 32.77
C VAL A 94 -25.79 4.03 31.76
N GLU A 95 -25.59 5.29 32.14
CA GLU A 95 -25.68 6.43 31.25
C GLU A 95 -24.66 6.21 30.12
N GLU A 96 -25.14 5.78 28.94
CA GLU A 96 -24.31 5.64 27.74
C GLU A 96 -23.77 7.03 27.38
N ALA A 97 -22.47 7.21 27.58
CA ALA A 97 -21.74 8.29 26.94
C ALA A 97 -21.97 8.20 25.42
N PRO A 98 -22.08 9.32 24.70
CA PRO A 98 -22.24 9.31 23.25
C PRO A 98 -21.16 8.43 22.64
N VAL A 99 -21.58 7.33 22.01
CA VAL A 99 -20.71 6.50 21.18
C VAL A 99 -20.27 7.42 20.05
N GLU A 100 -19.03 7.88 20.11
CA GLU A 100 -18.38 8.61 19.02
C GLU A 100 -18.45 7.70 17.80
N GLU A 101 -19.31 8.07 16.85
CA GLU A 101 -19.55 7.31 15.64
C GLU A 101 -18.21 7.19 14.91
N ALA A 102 -17.70 5.97 14.78
CA ALA A 102 -16.44 5.73 14.07
C ALA A 102 -16.54 6.37 12.68
N PRO A 103 -15.47 7.05 12.21
CA PRO A 103 -15.53 7.75 10.93
C PRO A 103 -15.99 6.77 9.85
N ALA A 104 -17.07 7.11 9.16
CA ALA A 104 -17.58 6.29 8.07
C ALA A 104 -16.47 6.12 7.03
N GLY A 105 -16.06 4.87 6.79
CA GLY A 105 -15.06 4.55 5.77
C GLY A 105 -15.52 5.01 4.39
N LEU A 106 -14.56 5.32 3.53
CA LEU A 106 -14.85 5.60 2.13
C LEU A 106 -15.27 4.29 1.43
N THR A 107 -16.03 4.43 0.35
CA THR A 107 -16.42 3.31 -0.51
C THR A 107 -15.58 3.32 -1.80
N GLY A 108 -15.73 2.30 -2.65
CA GLY A 108 -15.18 2.37 -4.00
C GLY A 108 -15.78 3.56 -4.77
N GLY A 109 -14.95 4.24 -5.57
CA GLY A 109 -15.35 5.40 -6.35
C GLY A 109 -14.25 6.43 -6.59
N ASP A 110 -14.64 7.53 -7.24
CA ASP A 110 -13.79 8.69 -7.52
C ASP A 110 -14.04 9.79 -6.49
N TYR A 111 -12.97 10.36 -5.95
CA TYR A 111 -12.98 11.37 -4.90
C TYR A 111 -12.11 12.56 -5.28
N ILE A 112 -12.66 13.77 -5.19
CA ILE A 112 -11.91 15.02 -5.43
C ILE A 112 -11.08 15.36 -4.19
N VAL A 113 -9.76 15.45 -4.36
CA VAL A 113 -8.84 15.77 -3.27
C VAL A 113 -9.06 17.21 -2.79
N GLY A 114 -9.21 17.35 -1.47
CA GLY A 114 -9.54 18.59 -0.77
C GLY A 114 -11.04 18.91 -0.72
N THR A 115 -11.89 18.12 -1.37
CA THR A 115 -13.36 18.26 -1.29
C THR A 115 -13.99 17.00 -0.70
N ASP A 116 -13.81 15.86 -1.36
CA ASP A 116 -14.42 14.58 -0.97
C ASP A 116 -13.47 13.72 -0.13
N ILE A 117 -12.16 13.89 -0.32
CA ILE A 117 -11.11 13.17 0.40
C ILE A 117 -9.99 14.13 0.82
N ALA A 118 -9.53 14.02 2.06
CA ALA A 118 -8.38 14.80 2.54
C ALA A 118 -7.07 14.18 2.03
N PRO A 119 -6.01 14.97 1.77
CA PRO A 119 -4.70 14.41 1.49
C PRO A 119 -4.19 13.61 2.70
N GLY A 120 -3.38 12.59 2.43
CA GLY A 120 -2.86 11.71 3.46
C GLY A 120 -2.73 10.26 2.99
N GLN A 121 -2.40 9.39 3.94
CA GLN A 121 -2.22 7.96 3.68
C GLN A 121 -3.50 7.20 4.04
N TYR A 122 -3.90 6.30 3.14
CA TYR A 122 -5.10 5.50 3.22
C TYR A 122 -4.77 4.03 3.03
N ARG A 123 -5.47 3.18 3.77
CA ARG A 123 -5.48 1.72 3.57
C ARG A 123 -6.78 1.35 2.89
N ALA A 124 -6.71 0.37 1.99
CA ALA A 124 -7.87 -0.30 1.43
C ALA A 124 -7.63 -1.81 1.35
N SER A 125 -8.67 -2.60 1.56
CA SER A 125 -8.66 -4.05 1.41
C SER A 125 -9.05 -4.46 0.00
N VAL A 126 -8.49 -5.56 -0.51
CA VAL A 126 -8.93 -6.15 -1.78
C VAL A 126 -10.33 -6.73 -1.61
N GLU A 127 -11.28 -6.29 -2.43
CA GLU A 127 -12.63 -6.87 -2.44
C GLU A 127 -12.59 -8.27 -3.04
N ALA A 128 -13.17 -9.25 -2.34
CA ALA A 128 -13.30 -10.60 -2.84
C ALA A 128 -14.27 -10.63 -4.04
N SER A 129 -13.78 -11.02 -5.20
CA SER A 129 -14.48 -11.03 -6.49
C SER A 129 -14.02 -12.20 -7.36
N PHE A 130 -14.57 -12.31 -8.57
CA PHE A 130 -14.05 -13.26 -9.56
C PHE A 130 -12.66 -12.87 -10.06
N PHE A 131 -12.32 -11.58 -9.98
CA PHE A 131 -10.98 -11.06 -10.17
C PHE A 131 -10.63 -10.20 -8.96
N ASP A 132 -9.96 -10.78 -7.97
CA ASP A 132 -9.47 -10.06 -6.80
C ASP A 132 -8.43 -9.04 -7.26
N LEU A 133 -8.83 -7.78 -7.38
CA LEU A 133 -7.97 -6.67 -7.78
C LEU A 133 -8.49 -5.37 -7.19
N CYS A 134 -7.80 -4.85 -6.18
CA CYS A 134 -7.95 -3.45 -5.76
C CYS A 134 -6.95 -2.60 -6.53
N SER A 135 -7.45 -1.56 -7.19
CA SER A 135 -6.67 -0.56 -7.90
C SER A 135 -6.95 0.81 -7.30
N VAL A 136 -5.90 1.45 -6.81
CA VAL A 136 -5.94 2.83 -6.29
C VAL A 136 -5.09 3.71 -7.18
N SER A 137 -5.62 4.86 -7.60
CA SER A 137 -4.87 5.81 -8.42
C SER A 137 -5.18 7.25 -8.05
N GLN A 138 -4.24 8.15 -8.34
CA GLN A 138 -4.49 9.59 -8.28
C GLN A 138 -4.09 10.23 -9.61
N LYS A 139 -4.95 11.11 -10.13
CA LYS A 139 -4.73 11.83 -11.40
C LYS A 139 -5.05 13.32 -11.27
N ASN A 140 -4.37 14.15 -12.06
CA ASN A 140 -4.67 15.56 -12.23
C ASN A 140 -4.86 15.88 -13.71
N GLY A 141 -6.12 15.97 -14.16
CA GLY A 141 -6.44 16.01 -15.58
C GLY A 141 -6.03 14.71 -16.28
N GLU A 142 -5.13 14.80 -17.25
CA GLU A 142 -4.57 13.64 -17.98
C GLU A 142 -3.31 13.05 -17.32
N ASP A 143 -2.75 13.74 -16.33
CA ASP A 143 -1.53 13.31 -15.66
C ASP A 143 -1.85 12.30 -14.54
N ILE A 144 -1.34 11.09 -14.68
CA ILE A 144 -1.34 10.09 -13.61
C ILE A 144 -0.20 10.40 -12.65
N LEU A 145 -0.54 10.58 -11.38
CA LEU A 145 0.39 10.93 -10.31
C LEU A 145 0.93 9.68 -9.63
N ASP A 146 0.05 8.73 -9.31
CA ASP A 146 0.42 7.44 -8.72
C ASP A 146 -0.66 6.38 -9.01
N ILE A 147 -0.26 5.11 -9.06
CA ILE A 147 -1.13 3.94 -9.21
C ILE A 147 -0.56 2.82 -8.35
N ARG A 148 -1.42 2.18 -7.57
CA ARG A 148 -1.11 0.96 -6.84
C ARG A 148 -2.19 -0.07 -7.07
N THR A 149 -1.78 -1.34 -7.11
CA THR A 149 -2.68 -2.46 -7.28
C THR A 149 -2.28 -3.59 -6.37
N ALA A 150 -3.25 -4.30 -5.80
CA ALA A 150 -3.03 -5.58 -5.16
C ALA A 150 -4.12 -6.56 -5.54
N THR A 151 -3.73 -7.83 -5.64
CA THR A 151 -4.65 -8.95 -5.89
C THR A 151 -5.05 -9.70 -4.63
N GLU A 152 -4.44 -9.36 -3.49
CA GLU A 152 -4.75 -9.90 -2.18
C GLU A 152 -4.28 -8.94 -1.07
N GLY A 153 -4.77 -9.16 0.16
CA GLY A 153 -4.39 -8.36 1.32
C GLY A 153 -4.91 -6.92 1.24
N SER A 154 -4.02 -5.96 1.47
CA SER A 154 -4.37 -4.54 1.48
C SER A 154 -3.38 -3.70 0.68
N VAL A 155 -3.87 -2.59 0.12
CA VAL A 155 -3.06 -1.53 -0.52
C VAL A 155 -2.97 -0.36 0.45
N ILE A 156 -1.78 0.24 0.55
CA ILE A 156 -1.59 1.52 1.23
C ILE A 156 -1.20 2.55 0.18
N PHE A 157 -1.99 3.60 0.08
CA PHE A 157 -1.84 4.64 -0.92
C PHE A 157 -1.72 6.02 -0.28
N THR A 158 -0.83 6.86 -0.80
CA THR A 158 -0.68 8.25 -0.35
C THR A 158 -1.38 9.18 -1.34
N VAL A 159 -2.51 9.74 -0.91
CA VAL A 159 -3.20 10.80 -1.62
C VAL A 159 -2.41 12.10 -1.46
N GLN A 160 -1.78 12.55 -2.54
CA GLN A 160 -1.00 13.78 -2.57
C GLN A 160 -1.90 15.01 -2.42
N ASP A 161 -1.41 16.04 -1.73
CA ASP A 161 -2.12 17.32 -1.56
C ASP A 161 -2.07 18.17 -2.84
N ILE A 162 -2.87 17.76 -3.82
CA ILE A 162 -3.05 18.46 -5.09
C ILE A 162 -4.55 18.77 -5.22
N PRO A 163 -4.99 19.97 -4.82
CA PRO A 163 -6.40 20.34 -4.87
C PRO A 163 -7.00 20.15 -6.26
N GLY A 164 -8.16 19.49 -6.32
CA GLY A 164 -8.85 19.20 -7.59
C GLY A 164 -8.33 18.00 -8.38
N SER A 165 -7.26 17.34 -7.91
CA SER A 165 -6.92 16.00 -8.38
C SER A 165 -7.99 14.99 -7.95
N VAL A 166 -8.06 13.85 -8.63
CA VAL A 166 -9.02 12.78 -8.35
C VAL A 166 -8.28 11.55 -7.87
N ALA A 167 -8.63 11.07 -6.68
CA ALA A 167 -8.25 9.76 -6.16
C ALA A 167 -9.37 8.75 -6.50
N SER A 168 -9.02 7.62 -7.10
CA SER A 168 -9.96 6.58 -7.53
C SER A 168 -9.63 5.27 -6.84
N PHE A 169 -10.64 4.63 -6.25
CA PHE A 169 -10.56 3.34 -5.59
C PHE A 169 -11.52 2.38 -6.30
N ASP A 170 -10.98 1.37 -6.98
CA ASP A 170 -11.75 0.38 -7.75
C ASP A 170 -11.43 -1.03 -7.27
N GLY A 171 -12.45 -1.87 -7.03
CA GLY A 171 -12.31 -3.20 -6.43
C GLY A 171 -11.74 -3.20 -5.01
N CYS A 172 -11.94 -2.10 -4.28
CA CYS A 172 -11.40 -1.87 -2.95
C CYS A 172 -12.53 -1.71 -1.91
N THR A 173 -12.31 -2.26 -0.72
CA THR A 173 -13.20 -2.14 0.45
C THR A 173 -12.44 -1.60 1.66
N ASP A 174 -13.15 -1.30 2.75
CA ASP A 174 -12.58 -0.84 4.03
C ASP A 174 -11.61 0.34 3.89
N ILE A 175 -11.95 1.32 3.05
CA ILE A 175 -11.06 2.44 2.74
C ILE A 175 -11.05 3.42 3.91
N VAL A 176 -9.92 3.50 4.61
CA VAL A 176 -9.78 4.30 5.83
C VAL A 176 -8.44 5.04 5.86
N SER A 177 -8.41 6.21 6.52
CA SER A 177 -7.15 6.90 6.76
C SER A 177 -6.31 6.15 7.80
N THR A 178 -5.03 5.92 7.50
CA THR A 178 -4.10 5.24 8.43
C THR A 178 -3.83 6.06 9.70
N THR A 179 -4.14 7.36 9.68
CA THR A 179 -4.03 8.24 10.85
C THR A 179 -5.21 8.09 11.80
N GLN A 180 -6.40 7.80 11.27
CA GLN A 180 -7.64 7.65 12.03
C GLN A 180 -7.80 6.20 12.52
N VAL A 181 -7.44 5.25 11.66
CA VAL A 181 -7.47 3.82 11.95
C VAL A 181 -6.07 3.26 11.68
N PRO A 182 -5.14 3.39 12.64
CA PRO A 182 -3.85 2.72 12.54
C PRO A 182 -4.08 1.21 12.45
N GLY A 183 -3.41 0.53 11.52
CA GLY A 183 -3.46 -0.92 11.51
C GLY A 183 -2.70 -1.49 12.70
N THR A 184 -2.91 -2.78 12.95
CA THR A 184 -2.23 -3.52 14.01
C THR A 184 -1.26 -4.51 13.39
N ALA A 185 -0.10 -4.70 14.02
CA ALA A 185 0.84 -5.75 13.63
C ALA A 185 0.12 -7.11 13.56
N PRO A 186 0.13 -7.80 12.41
CA PRO A 186 -0.57 -9.06 12.28
C PRO A 186 0.19 -10.17 13.00
N ALA A 187 -0.52 -11.25 13.36
CA ALA A 187 0.12 -12.45 13.89
C ALA A 187 0.99 -13.17 12.84
N GLN A 188 0.63 -13.02 11.56
CA GLN A 188 1.32 -13.59 10.42
C GLN A 188 1.36 -12.55 9.29
N LEU A 189 2.54 -12.36 8.69
CA LEU A 189 2.71 -11.49 7.54
C LEU A 189 2.35 -12.25 6.27
N GLY A 190 1.70 -11.55 5.34
CA GLY A 190 1.37 -12.05 4.00
C GLY A 190 1.63 -10.99 2.93
N ASN A 191 1.21 -11.28 1.71
CA ASN A 191 1.25 -10.31 0.61
C ASN A 191 0.35 -9.09 0.91
N GLY A 192 0.68 -7.96 0.30
CA GLY A 192 0.07 -6.66 0.53
C GLY A 192 1.03 -5.63 1.14
N ASP A 193 0.46 -4.49 1.51
CA ASP A 193 1.17 -3.32 2.01
C ASP A 193 1.08 -3.18 3.54
N TRP A 194 2.23 -2.92 4.17
CA TRP A 194 2.40 -2.85 5.62
C TRP A 194 3.12 -1.56 6.06
N LEU A 195 2.62 -0.92 7.11
CA LEU A 195 3.25 0.29 7.68
C LEU A 195 4.43 -0.03 8.58
N VAL A 196 5.56 0.59 8.29
CA VAL A 196 6.72 0.53 9.17
C VAL A 196 6.49 1.31 10.45
N GLY A 197 6.80 0.66 11.57
CA GLY A 197 6.61 1.19 12.94
C GLY A 197 5.35 0.66 13.60
N THR A 198 4.20 0.72 12.92
CA THR A 198 2.91 0.31 13.49
C THR A 198 2.59 -1.17 13.24
N GLU A 199 2.82 -1.64 12.02
CA GLU A 199 2.43 -3.00 11.60
C GLU A 199 3.63 -3.90 11.35
N LEU A 200 4.71 -3.30 10.87
CA LEU A 200 5.96 -3.98 10.57
C LEU A 200 7.11 -3.28 11.29
N THR A 201 7.87 -4.02 12.09
CA THR A 201 9.03 -3.45 12.79
C THR A 201 10.24 -3.42 11.85
N ALA A 202 11.12 -2.42 12.00
CA ALA A 202 12.37 -2.38 11.26
C ALA A 202 13.27 -3.60 11.59
N GLY A 203 14.11 -3.99 10.62
CA GLY A 203 15.03 -5.12 10.76
C GLY A 203 15.15 -5.96 9.49
N GLN A 204 15.85 -7.08 9.59
CA GLN A 204 16.01 -8.03 8.49
C GLN A 204 14.87 -9.04 8.50
N TYR A 205 14.42 -9.44 7.32
CA TYR A 205 13.37 -10.42 7.13
C TYR A 205 13.74 -11.39 6.00
N SER A 206 13.13 -12.56 6.03
CA SER A 206 13.21 -13.59 5.01
C SER A 206 11.79 -13.96 4.59
N ALA A 207 11.59 -14.22 3.30
CA ALA A 207 10.36 -14.78 2.77
C ALA A 207 10.67 -15.82 1.69
N ALA A 208 9.85 -16.85 1.56
CA ALA A 208 9.95 -17.82 0.48
C ALA A 208 9.22 -17.29 -0.77
N VAL A 209 9.76 -17.53 -1.96
CA VAL A 209 9.04 -17.27 -3.21
C VAL A 209 7.85 -18.21 -3.29
N ASP A 210 6.68 -17.68 -3.62
CA ASP A 210 5.51 -18.53 -3.83
C ASP A 210 5.56 -19.20 -5.20
N THR A 211 6.06 -20.44 -5.22
CA THR A 211 6.17 -21.24 -6.43
C THR A 211 4.83 -21.78 -6.94
N ASP A 212 3.76 -21.66 -6.15
CA ASP A 212 2.41 -22.11 -6.52
C ASP A 212 1.63 -21.01 -7.27
N ALA A 213 2.13 -19.77 -7.24
CA ALA A 213 1.58 -18.66 -8.00
C ALA A 213 1.72 -18.89 -9.52
N LEU A 214 0.79 -18.31 -10.30
CA LEU A 214 0.83 -18.39 -11.77
C LEU A 214 2.17 -17.86 -12.34
N ILE A 215 2.74 -16.86 -11.68
CA ILE A 215 4.06 -16.31 -11.97
C ILE A 215 4.86 -16.37 -10.68
N PRO A 216 5.84 -17.29 -10.54
CA PRO A 216 6.66 -17.42 -9.33
C PRO A 216 7.71 -16.30 -9.30
N LEU A 217 7.27 -15.10 -8.95
CA LEU A 217 8.11 -13.91 -8.84
C LEU A 217 7.81 -13.20 -7.53
N ALA A 218 8.74 -13.28 -6.59
CA ALA A 218 8.74 -12.48 -5.39
C ALA A 218 9.20 -11.05 -5.71
N MET A 219 8.44 -10.08 -5.20
CA MET A 219 8.81 -8.67 -5.17
C MET A 219 8.54 -8.12 -3.78
N VAL A 220 9.59 -7.57 -3.17
CA VAL A 220 9.52 -6.87 -1.89
C VAL A 220 10.04 -5.46 -2.10
N SER A 221 9.25 -4.45 -1.80
CA SER A 221 9.69 -3.06 -1.92
C SER A 221 9.34 -2.24 -0.69
N GLN A 222 10.21 -1.31 -0.31
CA GLN A 222 9.91 -0.31 0.71
C GLN A 222 9.88 1.07 0.05
N SER A 223 8.86 1.88 0.35
CA SER A 223 8.71 3.23 -0.20
C SER A 223 8.16 4.22 0.82
N ASN A 224 8.48 5.50 0.70
CA ASN A 224 7.95 6.57 1.55
C ASN A 224 6.92 7.46 0.80
N GLY A 225 6.35 6.95 -0.28
CA GLY A 225 5.43 7.68 -1.17
C GLY A 225 6.11 8.39 -2.35
N THR A 226 7.32 8.93 -2.17
CA THR A 226 8.07 9.60 -3.25
C THR A 226 9.27 8.82 -3.75
N ASP A 227 9.90 8.06 -2.86
CA ASP A 227 11.13 7.34 -3.11
C ASP A 227 10.97 5.85 -2.81
N ILE A 228 11.65 5.02 -3.61
CA ILE A 228 11.88 3.61 -3.30
C ILE A 228 13.14 3.53 -2.44
N LEU A 229 12.99 3.03 -1.23
CA LEU A 229 14.06 2.91 -0.25
C LEU A 229 14.83 1.59 -0.39
N ASP A 230 14.11 0.52 -0.71
CA ASP A 230 14.67 -0.81 -0.97
C ASP A 230 13.78 -1.56 -1.97
N LEU A 231 14.39 -2.44 -2.75
CA LEU A 231 13.71 -3.32 -3.69
C LEU A 231 14.49 -4.63 -3.80
N THR A 232 13.84 -5.72 -3.45
CA THR A 232 14.36 -7.08 -3.58
C THR A 232 13.41 -7.91 -4.42
N THR A 233 13.96 -8.67 -5.37
CA THR A 233 13.21 -9.61 -6.20
C THR A 233 13.85 -10.98 -6.20
N GLY A 234 13.05 -12.02 -6.45
CA GLY A 234 13.52 -13.39 -6.60
C GLY A 234 12.50 -14.25 -7.35
N ASP A 235 12.95 -15.25 -8.09
CA ASP A 235 12.08 -16.16 -8.85
C ASP A 235 12.04 -17.57 -8.26
N THR A 236 12.90 -17.86 -7.28
CA THR A 236 12.96 -19.13 -6.56
C THR A 236 13.57 -18.96 -5.16
N GLY A 237 13.36 -19.95 -4.28
CA GLY A 237 14.04 -20.01 -2.98
C GLY A 237 13.55 -18.97 -1.98
N ASN A 238 14.48 -18.38 -1.22
CA ASN A 238 14.18 -17.34 -0.24
C ASN A 238 14.74 -15.99 -0.69
N VAL A 239 13.98 -14.92 -0.45
CA VAL A 239 14.45 -13.54 -0.53
C VAL A 239 14.72 -13.01 0.88
N VAL A 240 15.81 -12.27 1.05
CA VAL A 240 16.16 -11.58 2.29
C VAL A 240 16.15 -10.08 2.03
N PHE A 241 15.46 -9.33 2.87
CA PHE A 241 15.29 -7.88 2.71
C PHE A 241 15.45 -7.16 4.05
N THR A 242 15.79 -5.87 3.99
CA THR A 242 15.96 -5.05 5.19
C THR A 242 14.92 -3.95 5.23
N VAL A 243 14.04 -4.01 6.23
CA VAL A 243 13.07 -2.95 6.51
C VAL A 243 13.80 -1.83 7.25
N GLN A 244 13.96 -0.69 6.57
CA GLN A 244 14.55 0.51 7.15
C GLN A 244 13.57 1.16 8.12
N ASP A 245 14.07 1.71 9.23
CA ASP A 245 13.25 2.42 10.22
C ASP A 245 12.91 3.83 9.74
N VAL A 246 12.00 3.91 8.76
CA VAL A 246 11.50 5.17 8.21
C VAL A 246 10.00 5.28 8.54
N PRO A 247 9.62 6.11 9.54
CA PRO A 247 8.23 6.27 9.93
C PRO A 247 7.32 6.64 8.77
N GLY A 248 6.17 5.97 8.68
CA GLY A 248 5.17 6.18 7.61
C GLY A 248 5.54 5.57 6.25
N SER A 249 6.72 4.97 6.12
CA SER A 249 7.05 4.16 4.93
C SER A 249 6.22 2.88 4.90
N VAL A 250 6.00 2.40 3.68
CA VAL A 250 5.21 1.21 3.35
C VAL A 250 6.14 0.14 2.79
N VAL A 251 6.04 -1.07 3.31
CA VAL A 251 6.64 -2.28 2.73
C VAL A 251 5.54 -3.05 2.00
N SER A 252 5.77 -3.34 0.72
CA SER A 252 4.89 -4.14 -0.13
C SER A 252 5.48 -5.52 -0.36
N PHE A 253 4.71 -6.55 -0.08
CA PHE A 253 5.03 -7.96 -0.36
C PHE A 253 4.15 -8.48 -1.49
N SER A 254 4.75 -9.10 -2.50
CA SER A 254 4.03 -9.76 -3.59
C SER A 254 4.75 -11.04 -4.00
N GLY A 255 3.99 -12.11 -4.25
CA GLY A 255 4.53 -13.39 -4.72
C GLY A 255 5.43 -14.09 -3.69
N VAL A 256 5.19 -13.85 -2.40
CA VAL A 256 5.94 -14.46 -1.29
C VAL A 256 5.03 -15.17 -0.30
N LYS A 257 5.60 -16.11 0.45
CA LYS A 257 5.01 -16.78 1.61
C LYS A 257 6.03 -16.94 2.73
N ASP A 258 5.57 -17.40 3.89
CA ASP A 258 6.43 -17.67 5.06
C ASP A 258 7.31 -16.47 5.47
N ILE A 259 6.74 -15.26 5.41
CA ILE A 259 7.43 -14.02 5.75
C ILE A 259 7.73 -13.99 7.25
N GLN A 260 9.01 -13.90 7.60
CA GLN A 260 9.46 -13.91 8.99
C GLN A 260 10.61 -12.94 9.21
N LYS A 261 10.64 -12.33 10.40
CA LYS A 261 11.78 -11.52 10.84
C LYS A 261 12.97 -12.43 11.15
N VAL A 262 14.16 -12.02 10.71
CA VAL A 262 15.41 -12.73 10.97
C VAL A 262 16.11 -12.08 12.16
N GLY A 263 16.24 -12.82 13.25
CA GLY A 263 16.86 -12.37 14.51
C GLY A 263 15.83 -12.10 15.59
#